data_AF-A9CXR7-F1
#
_entry.id   AF-A9CXR7-F1
#
_cell.length_a   1.000
_cell.length_b   1.000
_cell.length_c   1.000
_cell.angle_alpha   90.00
_cell.angle_beta   90.00
_cell.angle_gamma   90.00
#
_symmetry.space_group_name_H-M   'P 1'
#
loop_
_entity.id
_entity.type
_entity.pdbx_description
1 polymer ?
#
loop_
_entity_poly.entity_id
_entity_poly.type
_entity_poly.pdbx_seq_one_letter_code
_entity_poly.pdbx_strand_id
1 'polypeptide(L)'
;MQDAGFDCVELDDGGIYALNETLTFTIPLYEFFTDFPRALLGLGWEQKIDAVFSHIADPRVRKIIHAHLAEELISRADYASAVRDIGRLRLQMNAQFSAQNIGLLAYPTSPCQVPPLSHVNRPELFAEVIRNTDLASNAALPSV
;
A
#
# COMPACT_ATOMS: atom_id res chain seq x y z
N MET A 1 -28.87 0.92 -1.87
CA MET A 1 -28.56 -0.23 -0.98
C MET A 1 -29.78 -0.60 -0.17
N GLN A 2 -30.36 0.32 0.61
CA GLN A 2 -31.61 0.06 1.35
C GLN A 2 -32.78 -0.35 0.45
N ASP A 3 -32.97 0.31 -0.69
CA ASP A 3 -34.01 -0.06 -1.67
C ASP A 3 -33.82 -1.47 -2.27
N ALA A 4 -32.60 -2.01 -2.20
CA ALA A 4 -32.27 -3.37 -2.63
C ALA A 4 -32.33 -4.39 -1.47
N GLY A 5 -32.83 -3.98 -0.30
CA GLY A 5 -33.00 -4.83 0.89
C GLY A 5 -31.77 -4.99 1.77
N PHE A 6 -30.74 -4.14 1.62
CA PHE A 6 -29.57 -4.16 2.49
C PHE A 6 -29.76 -3.27 3.72
N ASP A 7 -29.44 -3.83 4.89
CA ASP A 7 -29.25 -3.03 6.10
C ASP A 7 -27.90 -2.31 6.01
N CYS A 8 -27.92 -0.98 6.15
CA CYS A 8 -26.71 -0.16 6.17
C CYS A 8 -26.42 0.27 7.60
N VAL A 9 -25.21 -0.02 8.06
CA VAL A 9 -24.70 0.40 9.38
C VAL A 9 -23.64 1.48 9.19
N GLU A 10 -23.60 2.44 10.12
CA GLU A 10 -22.52 3.41 10.20
C GLU A 10 -21.32 2.76 10.89
N LEU A 11 -20.13 3.01 10.33
CA LEU A 11 -18.90 2.37 10.75
C LEU A 11 -17.91 3.43 11.24
N ASP A 12 -17.47 3.33 12.49
CA ASP A 12 -16.28 4.05 12.95
C ASP A 12 -15.04 3.25 12.54
N ASP A 13 -14.28 3.79 11.60
CA ASP A 13 -13.06 3.19 11.06
C ASP A 13 -11.81 4.00 11.36
N GLY A 14 -11.88 5.04 12.22
CA GLY A 14 -10.75 5.95 12.46
C GLY A 14 -9.50 5.25 12.99
N GLY A 15 -9.68 4.27 13.88
CA GLY A 15 -8.58 3.44 14.40
C GLY A 15 -7.97 2.50 13.36
N ILE A 16 -8.79 1.95 12.47
CA ILE A 16 -8.34 1.10 11.36
C ILE A 16 -7.56 1.93 10.35
N TYR A 17 -8.06 3.12 10.03
CA TYR A 17 -7.42 4.04 9.10
C TYR A 17 -6.04 4.47 9.61
N ALA A 18 -5.95 4.92 10.87
CA ALA A 18 -4.68 5.30 11.49
C ALA A 18 -3.69 4.14 11.54
N LEU A 19 -4.17 2.91 11.78
CA LEU A 19 -3.34 1.72 11.73
C LEU A 19 -2.87 1.38 10.31
N ASN A 20 -3.74 1.55 9.30
CA ASN A 20 -3.39 1.31 7.91
C ASN A 20 -2.30 2.29 7.43
N GLU A 21 -2.36 3.56 7.83
CA GLU A 21 -1.35 4.57 7.46
C GLU A 21 0.06 4.22 7.95
N THR A 22 0.23 3.47 9.04
CA THR A 22 1.58 3.04 9.50
C THR A 22 2.20 1.99 8.58
N LEU A 23 1.39 1.35 7.75
CA LEU A 23 1.77 0.26 6.85
C LEU A 23 2.05 0.75 5.44
N THR A 24 1.34 1.79 5.01
CA THR A 24 1.38 2.33 3.66
C THR A 24 2.83 2.62 3.27
N PHE A 25 3.28 1.96 2.20
CA PHE A 25 4.64 2.00 1.64
C PHE A 25 5.79 1.41 2.47
N THR A 26 5.69 1.28 3.80
CA THR A 26 6.78 0.73 4.62
C THR A 26 7.16 -0.70 4.20
N ILE A 27 6.17 -1.57 4.06
CA ILE A 27 6.38 -2.98 3.70
C ILE A 27 6.78 -3.13 2.22
N PRO A 28 5.99 -2.65 1.24
CA PRO A 28 6.31 -2.91 -0.17
C PRO A 28 7.62 -2.27 -0.61
N LEU A 29 8.04 -1.14 -0.03
CA LEU A 29 9.35 -0.56 -0.34
C LEU A 29 10.49 -1.37 0.27
N TYR A 30 10.39 -1.79 1.53
CA TYR A 30 11.42 -2.65 2.15
C TYR A 30 11.54 -3.99 1.41
N GLU A 31 10.42 -4.61 1.07
CA GLU A 31 10.37 -5.85 0.30
C GLU A 31 10.91 -5.67 -1.11
N PHE A 32 10.64 -4.55 -1.79
CA PHE A 32 11.24 -4.26 -3.10
C PHE A 32 12.77 -4.33 -3.07
N PHE A 33 13.43 -3.68 -2.11
CA PHE A 33 14.90 -3.69 -2.00
C PHE A 33 15.48 -5.03 -1.54
N THR A 34 14.64 -5.93 -1.03
CA THR A 34 15.04 -7.27 -0.61
C THR A 34 14.80 -8.31 -1.71
N ASP A 35 13.65 -8.24 -2.37
CA ASP A 35 13.12 -9.24 -3.28
C ASP A 35 13.54 -8.97 -4.73
N PHE A 36 13.63 -7.71 -5.14
CA PHE A 36 14.05 -7.38 -6.50
C PHE A 36 15.51 -7.80 -6.78
N PRO A 37 16.51 -7.50 -5.92
CA PRO A 37 17.85 -8.04 -6.11
C PRO A 37 17.88 -9.57 -6.08
N ARG A 38 17.10 -10.20 -5.19
CA ARG A 38 16.99 -11.67 -5.12
C ARG A 38 16.46 -12.26 -6.43
N ALA A 39 15.45 -11.63 -7.03
CA ALA A 39 14.91 -12.04 -8.32
C ALA A 39 15.97 -11.93 -9.43
N LEU A 40 16.73 -10.82 -9.47
CA LEU A 40 17.81 -10.65 -10.44
C LEU A 40 18.92 -11.70 -10.27
N LEU A 41 19.29 -12.02 -9.03
CA LEU A 41 20.24 -13.11 -8.74
C LEU A 41 19.72 -14.46 -9.24
N GLY A 42 18.44 -14.77 -9.02
CA GLY A 42 17.80 -15.98 -9.53
C GLY A 42 17.79 -16.10 -11.05
N LEU A 43 17.91 -14.97 -11.77
CA LEU A 43 18.02 -14.91 -13.23
C LEU A 43 19.49 -14.93 -13.72
N GLY A 44 20.49 -15.01 -12.83
CA GLY A 44 21.91 -14.95 -13.18
C GLY A 44 22.38 -13.54 -13.59
N TRP A 45 21.74 -12.50 -13.04
CA TRP A 45 22.04 -11.10 -13.34
C TRP A 45 22.83 -10.42 -12.22
N GLU A 46 23.60 -11.17 -11.42
CA GLU A 46 24.35 -10.63 -10.29
C GLU A 46 25.22 -9.42 -10.64
N GLN A 47 25.86 -9.42 -11.81
CA GLN A 47 26.73 -8.32 -12.25
C GLN A 47 25.98 -7.11 -12.83
N LYS A 48 24.65 -7.19 -12.95
CA LYS A 48 23.81 -6.17 -13.61
C LYS A 48 22.88 -5.43 -12.65
N ILE A 49 22.85 -5.78 -11.35
CA ILE A 49 21.93 -5.17 -10.37
C ILE A 49 22.09 -3.64 -10.35
N ASP A 50 23.33 -3.15 -10.19
CA ASP A 50 23.62 -1.71 -10.18
C ASP A 50 23.29 -1.04 -11.52
N ALA A 51 23.52 -1.76 -12.62
CA ALA A 51 23.20 -1.27 -13.95
C ALA A 51 21.69 -1.08 -14.13
N VAL A 52 20.87 -2.01 -13.62
CA VAL A 52 19.40 -1.90 -13.67
C VAL A 52 18.93 -0.64 -12.96
N PHE A 53 19.41 -0.39 -11.73
CA PHE A 53 19.03 0.84 -11.00
C PHE A 53 19.55 2.11 -11.68
N SER A 54 20.73 2.07 -12.27
CA SER A 54 21.33 3.22 -12.97
C SER A 54 20.61 3.60 -14.27
N HIS A 55 19.88 2.65 -14.89
CA HIS A 55 19.15 2.85 -16.15
C HIS A 55 17.66 3.18 -15.97
N ILE A 56 17.21 3.48 -14.75
CA ILE A 56 15.85 3.98 -14.51
C ILE A 56 15.66 5.31 -15.25
N ALA A 57 14.78 5.32 -16.25
CA ALA A 57 14.57 6.47 -17.13
C ALA A 57 13.78 7.61 -16.49
N ASP A 58 12.82 7.31 -15.62
CA ASP A 58 12.05 8.34 -14.92
C ASP A 58 12.91 8.98 -13.80
N PRO A 59 13.19 10.29 -13.86
CA PRO A 59 14.09 10.95 -12.91
C PRO A 59 13.54 10.97 -11.48
N ARG A 60 12.22 10.92 -11.29
CA ARG A 60 11.58 10.91 -9.96
C ARG A 60 11.67 9.53 -9.34
N VAL A 61 11.37 8.49 -10.11
CA VAL A 61 11.57 7.09 -9.68
C VAL A 61 13.04 6.88 -9.36
N ARG A 62 13.94 7.31 -10.24
CA ARG A 62 15.39 7.23 -10.01
C ARG A 62 15.79 7.90 -8.70
N LYS A 63 15.30 9.12 -8.44
CA LYS A 63 15.57 9.84 -7.19
C LYS A 63 15.09 9.06 -5.96
N ILE A 64 13.86 8.55 -5.97
CA ILE A 64 13.30 7.76 -4.86
C ILE A 64 14.16 6.52 -4.61
N ILE A 65 14.45 5.76 -5.67
CA ILE A 65 15.23 4.52 -5.56
C ILE A 65 16.63 4.78 -5.01
N HIS A 66 17.35 5.78 -5.53
CA HIS A 66 18.68 6.12 -5.03
C HIS A 66 18.66 6.67 -3.61
N ALA A 67 17.62 7.39 -3.19
CA ALA A 67 17.49 7.83 -1.81
C ALA A 67 17.37 6.64 -0.84
N HIS A 68 16.53 5.65 -1.17
CA HIS A 68 16.41 4.43 -0.37
C HIS A 68 17.71 3.61 -0.32
N LEU A 69 18.46 3.54 -1.44
CA LEU A 69 19.75 2.86 -1.48
C LEU A 69 20.84 3.57 -0.65
N ALA A 70 20.79 4.90 -0.56
CA ALA A 70 21.83 5.70 0.09
C ALA A 70 21.57 5.93 1.59
N GLU A 71 20.31 6.09 2.01
CA GLU A 71 19.96 6.64 3.33
C GLU A 71 19.31 5.62 4.28
N GLU A 72 19.16 4.35 3.88
CA GLU A 72 18.44 3.31 4.66
C GLU A 72 17.12 3.84 5.25
N LEU A 73 16.30 4.46 4.40
CA LEU A 73 15.09 5.20 4.81
C LEU A 73 14.06 4.36 5.59
N ILE A 74 14.12 3.03 5.47
CA ILE A 74 13.26 2.09 6.20
C ILE A 74 14.18 1.08 6.85
N SER A 75 14.26 1.12 8.17
CA SER A 75 15.09 0.17 8.92
C SER A 75 14.40 -1.19 9.04
N ARG A 76 15.19 -2.22 9.38
CA ARG A 76 14.64 -3.54 9.74
C ARG A 76 13.66 -3.46 10.92
N ALA A 77 13.85 -2.53 11.84
CA ALA A 77 12.97 -2.34 12.99
C ALA A 77 11.60 -1.77 12.55
N ASP A 78 11.61 -0.82 11.62
CA ASP A 78 10.38 -0.25 11.03
C ASP A 78 9.59 -1.33 10.29
N TYR A 79 10.28 -2.10 9.44
CA TYR A 79 9.68 -3.23 8.73
C TYR A 79 9.07 -4.26 9.69
N ALA A 80 9.82 -4.68 10.73
CA ALA A 80 9.32 -5.63 11.72
C ALA A 80 8.11 -5.08 12.49
N SER A 81 8.04 -3.77 12.72
CA SER A 81 6.87 -3.12 13.32
C SER A 81 5.67 -3.14 12.38
N ALA A 82 5.86 -2.74 11.12
CA ALA A 82 4.80 -2.76 10.12
C ALA A 82 4.23 -4.17 9.91
N VAL A 83 5.06 -5.22 9.88
CA VAL A 83 4.58 -6.61 9.77
C VAL A 83 3.67 -7.01 10.94
N ARG A 84 4.00 -6.59 12.18
CA ARG A 84 3.12 -6.81 13.33
C ARG A 84 1.81 -6.04 13.21
N ASP A 85 1.89 -4.81 12.71
CA ASP A 85 0.75 -3.93 12.53
C ASP A 85 -0.21 -4.44 11.43
N ILE A 86 0.28 -5.09 10.36
CA ILE A 86 -0.57 -5.83 9.41
C ILE A 86 -1.40 -6.89 10.13
N GLY A 87 -0.78 -7.66 11.02
CA GLY A 87 -1.48 -8.67 11.80
C GLY A 87 -2.58 -8.07 12.68
N ARG A 88 -2.27 -6.94 13.34
CA ARG A 88 -3.24 -6.19 14.15
C ARG A 88 -4.39 -5.65 13.29
N LEU A 89 -4.10 -5.10 12.11
CA LEU A 89 -5.09 -4.57 11.18
C LEU A 89 -6.09 -5.65 10.77
N ARG A 90 -5.61 -6.82 10.37
CA ARG A 90 -6.46 -7.96 9.97
C ARG A 90 -7.36 -8.43 11.11
N LEU A 91 -6.83 -8.49 12.34
CA LEU A 91 -7.63 -8.85 13.52
C LEU A 91 -8.71 -7.81 13.82
N GLN A 92 -8.39 -6.51 13.74
CA GLN A 92 -9.35 -5.44 13.95
C GLN A 92 -10.44 -5.43 12.87
N MET A 93 -10.07 -5.58 11.60
CA MET A 93 -11.04 -5.72 10.50
C MET A 93 -11.99 -6.89 10.73
N ASN A 94 -11.48 -8.09 11.07
CA ASN A 94 -12.32 -9.25 11.34
C ASN A 94 -13.24 -9.04 12.55
N ALA A 95 -12.74 -8.43 13.62
CA ALA A 95 -13.54 -8.11 14.81
C ALA A 95 -14.67 -7.14 14.47
N GLN A 96 -14.38 -6.12 13.66
CA GLN A 96 -15.35 -5.12 13.22
C GLN A 96 -16.47 -5.72 12.37
N PHE A 97 -16.10 -6.56 11.39
CA PHE A 97 -17.08 -7.31 10.59
C PHE A 97 -17.97 -8.19 11.46
N SER A 98 -17.38 -8.90 12.43
CA SER A 98 -18.10 -9.82 13.31
C SER A 98 -19.03 -9.09 14.28
N ALA A 99 -18.56 -7.99 14.88
CA ALA A 99 -19.31 -7.25 15.90
C ALA A 99 -20.57 -6.59 15.34
N GLN A 100 -20.53 -6.15 14.08
CA GLN A 100 -21.63 -5.46 13.42
C GLN A 100 -22.37 -6.33 12.38
N ASN A 101 -22.02 -7.62 12.28
CA ASN A 101 -22.57 -8.57 11.30
C ASN A 101 -22.50 -8.04 9.85
N ILE A 102 -21.35 -7.45 9.49
CA ILE A 102 -21.13 -6.86 8.17
C ILE A 102 -20.87 -7.98 7.17
N GLY A 103 -21.71 -8.09 6.14
CA GLY A 103 -21.49 -9.00 5.03
C GLY A 103 -20.54 -8.45 3.95
N LEU A 104 -20.50 -7.13 3.79
CA LEU A 104 -19.65 -6.43 2.82
C LEU A 104 -19.42 -4.97 3.23
N LEU A 105 -18.30 -4.40 2.77
CA LEU A 105 -18.07 -2.96 2.78
C LEU A 105 -18.24 -2.43 1.36
N ALA A 106 -19.05 -1.39 1.19
CA ALA A 106 -19.24 -0.72 -0.08
C ALA A 106 -18.62 0.68 -0.04
N TYR A 107 -17.64 0.93 -0.90
CA TYR A 107 -16.95 2.20 -1.04
C TYR A 107 -16.53 2.39 -2.49
N PRO A 108 -16.38 3.64 -2.98
CA PRO A 108 -15.90 3.88 -4.34
C PRO A 108 -14.44 3.44 -4.47
N THR A 109 -14.07 2.82 -5.60
CA THR A 109 -12.68 2.40 -5.85
C THR A 109 -11.70 3.57 -5.88
N SER A 110 -12.09 4.69 -6.48
CA SER A 110 -11.32 5.95 -6.51
C SER A 110 -12.13 7.07 -5.88
N PRO A 111 -11.51 7.95 -5.07
CA PRO A 111 -12.19 9.13 -4.53
C PRO A 111 -12.39 10.24 -5.57
N CYS A 112 -11.82 10.09 -6.77
CA CYS A 112 -11.80 11.13 -7.79
C CYS A 112 -12.02 10.57 -9.21
N GLN A 113 -12.44 11.46 -10.12
CA GLN A 113 -12.43 11.20 -11.56
C GLN A 113 -10.98 11.09 -12.07
N VAL A 114 -10.81 10.56 -13.29
CA VAL A 114 -9.49 10.44 -13.94
C VAL A 114 -8.76 11.79 -13.92
N PRO A 115 -7.60 11.90 -13.25
CA PRO A 115 -6.85 13.15 -13.19
C PRO A 115 -6.32 13.53 -14.59
N PRO A 116 -6.25 14.83 -14.93
CA PRO A 116 -5.64 15.28 -16.17
C PRO A 116 -4.13 14.99 -16.19
N LEU A 117 -3.56 14.78 -17.38
CA LEU A 117 -2.12 14.50 -17.54
C LEU A 117 -1.23 15.60 -16.95
N SER A 118 -1.70 16.84 -16.90
CA SER A 118 -0.98 17.95 -16.26
C SER A 118 -0.71 17.72 -14.78
N HIS A 119 -1.45 16.82 -14.11
CA HIS A 119 -1.27 16.48 -12.71
C HIS A 119 -0.26 15.36 -12.46
N VAL A 120 0.33 14.76 -13.49
CA VAL A 120 1.28 13.63 -13.34
C VAL A 120 2.48 13.95 -12.44
N ASN A 121 2.80 15.23 -12.26
CA ASN A 121 3.92 15.69 -11.44
C ASN A 121 3.56 16.05 -9.99
N ARG A 122 2.29 15.90 -9.58
CA ARG A 122 1.85 16.12 -8.21
C ARG A 122 2.25 14.92 -7.33
N PRO A 123 3.17 15.09 -6.35
CA PRO A 123 3.66 13.96 -5.54
C PRO A 123 2.56 13.29 -4.71
N GLU A 124 1.57 14.05 -4.26
CA GLU A 124 0.44 13.57 -3.46
C GLU A 124 -0.59 12.77 -4.27
N LEU A 125 -0.59 12.90 -5.61
CA LEU A 125 -1.63 12.32 -6.46
C LEU A 125 -1.73 10.81 -6.31
N PHE A 126 -0.60 10.12 -6.19
CA PHE A 126 -0.61 8.66 -6.06
C PHE A 126 -1.30 8.21 -4.76
N ALA A 127 -0.97 8.84 -3.64
CA ALA A 127 -1.62 8.55 -2.36
C ALA A 127 -3.12 8.89 -2.39
N GLU A 128 -3.50 10.00 -3.04
CA GLU A 128 -4.91 10.38 -3.23
C GLU A 128 -5.69 9.31 -4.00
N VAL A 129 -5.16 8.80 -5.12
CA VAL A 129 -5.91 7.86 -5.98
C VAL A 129 -6.03 6.46 -5.39
N ILE A 130 -5.02 5.98 -4.63
CA ILE A 130 -5.05 4.63 -4.04
C ILE A 130 -5.75 4.55 -2.69
N ARG A 131 -6.14 5.68 -2.09
CA ARG A 131 -6.55 5.73 -0.68
C ARG A 131 -7.68 4.75 -0.30
N ASN A 132 -8.57 4.44 -1.24
CA ASN A 132 -9.70 3.52 -1.00
C ASN A 132 -9.32 2.05 -1.28
N THR A 133 -8.21 1.79 -1.96
CA THR A 133 -7.71 0.43 -2.28
C THR A 133 -6.58 -0.04 -1.35
N ASP A 134 -5.91 0.89 -0.68
CA ASP A 134 -4.77 0.61 0.20
C ASP A 134 -5.18 -0.29 1.38
N LEU A 135 -6.30 0.04 2.06
CA LEU A 135 -6.83 -0.75 3.17
C LEU A 135 -7.09 -2.21 2.76
N ALA A 136 -7.77 -2.44 1.64
CA ALA A 136 -8.10 -3.79 1.18
C ALA A 136 -6.82 -4.59 0.88
N SER A 137 -5.79 -3.95 0.33
CA SER A 137 -4.49 -4.58 0.05
C SER A 137 -3.78 -4.99 1.35
N ASN A 138 -3.66 -4.07 2.32
CA ASN A 138 -2.94 -4.32 3.58
C ASN A 138 -3.68 -5.32 4.48
N ALA A 139 -5.01 -5.20 4.55
CA ALA A 139 -5.87 -6.12 5.29
C ALA A 139 -6.13 -7.45 4.56
N ALA A 140 -5.64 -7.62 3.33
CA ALA A 140 -5.87 -8.80 2.49
C ALA A 140 -7.37 -9.14 2.33
N LEU A 141 -8.20 -8.10 2.12
CA LEU A 141 -9.63 -8.24 1.91
C LEU A 141 -9.92 -8.55 0.44
N PRO A 142 -10.84 -9.48 0.13
CA PRO A 142 -11.35 -9.61 -1.22
C PRO A 142 -12.10 -8.33 -1.62
N SER A 143 -11.75 -7.75 -2.76
CA SER A 143 -12.33 -6.49 -3.26
C SER A 143 -12.44 -6.51 -4.78
N VAL A 144 -13.43 -5.79 -5.33
CA VAL A 144 -13.75 -5.68 -6.77
C VAL A 144 -14.12 -4.25 -7.14
#